data_AF-F6ITY2-F1
#
_entry.id   AF-F6ITY2-F1
#
_cell.length_a   1.000
_cell.length_b   1.000
_cell.length_c   1.000
_cell.angle_alpha   90.00
_cell.angle_beta   90.00
_cell.angle_gamma   90.00
#
_symmetry.space_group_name_H-M   'P 1'
#
loop_
_entity.id
_entity.type
_entity.pdbx_description
1 polymer ?
#
loop_
_entity_poly.entity_id
_entity_poly.type
_entity_poly.pdbx_seq_one_letter_code
_entity_poly.pdbx_strand_id
1 'polypeptide(L)' 'MVRMDFVDVYGIKHENCTLVTPAREYQRVVIFMDAVGRRFVAMDPDAQPTKYGSSNQHWHQAKPSEAPEGYFHIEK' A
#
# COMPACT_ATOMS: atom_id res chain seq x y z
N MET A 1 7.46 -1.18 18.59
CA MET A 1 7.11 -1.26 17.16
C MET A 1 5.65 -0.85 17.03
N VAL A 2 5.34 0.23 16.31
CA VAL A 2 3.95 0.68 16.14
C VAL A 2 3.26 -0.33 15.22
N ARG A 3 2.19 -0.96 15.70
CA ARG A 3 1.35 -1.85 14.90
C ARG A 3 0.23 -1.00 14.32
N MET A 4 0.15 -0.96 12.99
CA MET A 4 -0.84 -0.18 12.26
C MET A 4 -1.59 -1.10 11.31
N ASP A 5 -2.89 -0.87 11.21
CA ASP A 5 -3.74 -1.53 10.23
C ASP A 5 -3.76 -0.66 8.96
N PHE A 6 -3.58 -1.29 7.81
CA PHE A 6 -3.53 -0.60 6.53
C PHE A 6 -4.55 -1.17 5.56
N VAL A 7 -4.96 -0.34 4.62
CA VAL A 7 -5.68 -0.78 3.43
C VAL A 7 -4.75 -0.62 2.24
N ASP A 8 -4.54 -1.69 1.50
CA ASP A 8 -3.67 -1.68 0.33
C ASP A 8 -4.32 -0.92 -0.86
N VAL A 9 -3.59 -0.80 -1.97
CA VAL A 9 -4.09 -0.13 -3.19
C VAL A 9 -5.31 -0.81 -3.84
N TYR A 10 -5.68 -2.02 -3.40
CA TYR A 10 -6.85 -2.77 -3.87
C TYR A 10 -7.99 -2.83 -2.84
N GLY A 11 -7.94 -2.08 -1.73
CA GLY A 11 -9.02 -2.10 -0.75
C GLY A 11 -8.98 -3.28 0.23
N ILE A 12 -7.88 -4.04 0.25
CA ILE A 12 -7.70 -5.19 1.13
C ILE A 12 -7.12 -4.71 2.46
N LYS A 13 -7.76 -5.12 3.57
CA LYS A 13 -7.31 -4.77 4.93
C LYS A 13 -6.21 -5.72 5.40
N HIS A 14 -5.17 -5.13 5.97
CA HIS A 14 -4.05 -5.84 6.60
C HIS A 14 -3.89 -5.37 8.04
N GLU A 15 -3.74 -6.32 8.95
CA GLU A 15 -3.59 -6.06 10.38
C GLU A 15 -2.15 -6.30 10.84
N ASN A 16 -1.75 -5.60 11.91
CA ASN A 16 -0.44 -5.77 12.55
C ASN A 16 0.75 -5.59 11.58
N CYS A 17 0.68 -4.56 10.74
CA CYS A 17 1.65 -4.38 9.66
C CYS A 17 2.95 -3.74 10.12
N THR A 18 4.00 -3.96 9.35
CA THR A 18 5.35 -3.46 9.58
C THR A 18 5.87 -2.74 8.35
N LEU A 19 6.50 -1.59 8.53
CA LEU A 19 7.08 -0.81 7.45
C LEU A 19 8.35 -1.50 6.93
N VAL A 20 8.40 -1.82 5.64
CA VAL A 20 9.56 -2.51 5.03
C VAL A 20 10.55 -1.51 4.44
N THR A 21 10.10 -0.52 3.66
CA THR A 21 10.99 0.48 3.04
C THR A 21 10.28 1.82 2.83
N PRO A 22 10.85 2.95 3.29
CA PRO A 22 10.42 4.27 2.82
C PRO A 22 11.06 4.55 1.45
N ALA A 23 10.31 4.41 0.36
CA ALA A 23 10.78 4.84 -0.97
C ALA A 23 10.79 6.37 -1.02
N ARG A 24 11.96 6.98 -0.79
CA ARG A 24 12.13 8.45 -0.66
C ARG A 24 11.65 9.25 -1.88
N GLU A 25 11.61 8.65 -3.07
CA GLU A 25 11.13 9.30 -4.31
C GLU A 25 9.61 9.22 -4.50
N TYR A 26 8.96 8.26 -3.86
CA TYR A 26 7.51 8.10 -3.88
C TYR A 26 6.98 8.22 -2.45
N GLN A 27 6.97 9.45 -1.91
CA GLN A 27 6.46 9.76 -0.56
C GLN A 27 5.01 9.27 -0.30
N ARG A 28 4.33 8.74 -1.31
CA ARG A 28 2.94 8.30 -1.30
C ARG A 28 2.78 6.79 -1.30
N VAL A 29 3.79 6.04 -1.75
CA VAL A 29 3.73 4.59 -1.98
C VAL A 29 4.66 3.93 -1.00
N VAL A 30 4.09 3.18 -0.07
CA VAL A 30 4.83 2.59 1.03
C VAL A 30 4.64 1.08 1.00
N ILE A 31 5.74 0.34 1.11
CA ILE A 31 5.71 -1.11 1.18
C ILE A 31 5.61 -1.52 2.65
N PHE A 32 4.54 -2.25 2.95
CA PHE A 32 4.30 -2.85 4.25
C PHE A 32 4.37 -4.37 4.14
N MET A 33 4.55 -5.01 5.30
CA MET A 33 4.43 -6.44 5.45
C MET A 33 3.45 -6.73 6.58
N ASP A 34 2.46 -7.58 6.30
CA ASP A 34 1.47 -8.00 7.29
C ASP A 34 1.99 -9.13 8.20
N ALA A 35 1.19 -9.51 9.19
CA ALA A 35 1.54 -10.52 10.18
C ALA A 35 1.85 -11.91 9.62
N VAL A 36 1.42 -12.23 8.39
CA VAL A 36 1.67 -13.53 7.75
C VAL A 36 2.78 -13.46 6.71
N GLY A 37 3.49 -12.33 6.62
CA GLY A 37 4.64 -12.15 5.73
C GLY A 37 4.28 -11.67 4.33
N ARG A 38 3.02 -11.27 4.06
CA ARG A 38 2.63 -10.72 2.76
C ARG A 38 3.13 -9.30 2.64
N ARG A 39 3.89 -9.02 1.59
CA ARG A 39 4.25 -7.64 1.21
C ARG A 39 3.12 -7.05 0.38
N PHE A 40 2.75 -5.82 0.71
CA PHE A 40 1.72 -5.09 -0.02
C PHE A 40 2.08 -3.61 -0.10
N VAL A 41 1.46 -2.93 -1.05
CA VAL A 41 1.60 -1.50 -1.23
C VAL A 41 0.37 -0.83 -0.64
N ALA A 42 0.59 0.09 0.29
CA ALA A 42 -0.44 1.00 0.75
C ALA A 42 -0.06 2.45 0.41
N MET A 43 -1.11 3.26 0.27
CA MET A 43 -0.95 4.70 0.17
C MET A 43 -0.72 5.28 1.56
N ASP A 44 0.10 6.32 1.66
CA ASP A 44 0.18 7.11 2.88
C ASP A 44 -1.22 7.67 3.21
N PRO A 45 -1.71 7.57 4.47
CA PRO A 45 -3.03 8.08 4.86
C PRO A 45 -3.21 9.58 4.54
N ASP A 46 -2.13 10.36 4.47
CA ASP A 46 -2.12 11.78 4.17
C ASP A 46 -1.35 12.10 2.86
N ALA A 47 -1.40 11.21 1.86
CA ALA A 47 -0.67 11.32 0.60
C ALA A 47 -0.93 12.64 -0.19
N GLN A 48 -0.19 13.71 0.12
CA GLN A 48 -0.32 15.01 -0.52
C GLN A 48 0.05 14.97 -2.02
N PRO A 49 -0.68 15.68 -2.91
CA PRO A 49 -0.29 15.94 -4.31
C PRO A 49 1.20 16.23 -4.47
N THR A 50 1.91 15.45 -5.30
CA THR A 50 3.24 15.81 -5.77
C THR A 50 3.12 16.65 -7.04
N LYS A 51 4.24 17.24 -7.48
CA LYS A 51 4.35 17.95 -8.77
C LYS A 51 4.03 17.11 -10.02
N TYR A 52 3.72 15.82 -9.85
CA TYR A 52 3.32 14.89 -10.90
C TYR A 52 1.87 14.42 -10.64
N GLY A 53 1.00 14.73 -11.60
CA GLY A 53 -0.45 14.47 -11.54
C GLY A 53 -1.26 15.71 -11.13
N SER A 54 -2.38 15.97 -11.80
CA SER A 54 -3.32 17.00 -11.35
C SER A 54 -4.14 16.51 -10.15
N SER A 55 -4.78 17.43 -9.42
CA SER A 55 -5.79 17.08 -8.39
C SER A 55 -7.01 16.34 -8.95
N ASN A 56 -7.08 16.09 -10.26
CA ASN A 56 -8.11 15.28 -10.90
C ASN A 56 -7.53 13.97 -11.49
N GLN A 57 -6.22 13.76 -11.37
CA GLN A 57 -5.50 12.51 -11.66
C GLN A 57 -5.07 11.85 -10.34
N HIS A 58 -5.98 11.85 -9.36
CA HIS A 58 -5.75 11.12 -8.13
C HIS A 58 -5.81 9.63 -8.39
N TRP A 59 -4.84 8.93 -7.82
CA TRP A 59 -4.88 7.49 -7.68
C TRP A 59 -6.10 7.15 -6.83
N HIS A 60 -7.10 6.54 -7.45
CA HIS A 60 -8.19 5.93 -6.73
C HIS A 60 -7.77 4.52 -6.32
N GLN A 61 -8.09 4.15 -5.08
CA GLN A 61 -7.99 2.78 -4.64
C GLN A 61 -8.82 1.89 -5.56
N ALA A 62 -8.21 0.81 -6.05
CA ALA A 62 -8.92 -0.21 -6.81
C ALA A 62 -9.77 -1.08 -5.88
N LYS A 63 -10.64 -1.92 -6.45
CA LYS A 63 -11.45 -2.87 -5.69
C LYS A 63 -10.68 -4.16 -5.43
N PRO A 64 -11.03 -4.93 -4.37
CA PRO A 64 -10.36 -6.20 -4.09
C PRO A 64 -10.45 -7.20 -5.24
N SER A 65 -11.52 -7.13 -6.04
CA SER A 65 -11.74 -7.96 -7.22
C SER A 65 -10.82 -7.63 -8.40
N GLU A 66 -10.13 -6.50 -8.38
CA GLU A 66 -9.21 -6.05 -9.42
C GLU A 66 -7.75 -6.39 -9.10
N ALA A 67 -7.50 -7.01 -7.94
CA ALA A 67 -6.19 -7.52 -7.59
C ALA A 67 -5.80 -8.66 -8.55
N PRO A 68 -4.56 -8.66 -9.08
CA PRO A 68 -4.10 -9.71 -9.99
C PRO A 68 -4.05 -11.08 -9.30
N GLU A 69 -4.16 -12.15 -10.09
CA GLU A 69 -4.01 -13.50 -9.56
C GLU A 69 -2.62 -13.67 -8.91
N GLY A 70 -2.59 -14.26 -7.72
CA GLY A 70 -1.35 -14.44 -6.97
C GLY A 70 -0.76 -13.15 -6.39
N TYR A 71 -1.55 -12.07 -6.27
CA TYR A 71 -1.10 -10.77 -5.75
C TYR A 71 -0.27 -10.87 -4.45
N PHE A 72 -0.68 -11.73 -3.52
CA PHE A 72 0.06 -12.01 -2.29
C PHE A 72 1.01 -13.20 -2.44
N HIS A 73 1.91 -13.16 -3.43
CA HIS A 73 2.93 -14.20 -3.55
C HIS A 73 3.90 -14.10 -2.35
N ILE A 74 3.89 -15.14 -1.52
CA ILE A 74 4.84 -15.32 -0.43
C ILE A 74 5.93 -16.25 -0.96
N GLU A 75 7.16 -15.75 -1.11
CA GLU A 75 8.31 -16.61 -1.39
C GLU A 75 8.44 -17.64 -0.25
N LYS A 76 8.41 -18.93 -0.61
CA LYS A 76 8.58 -20.03 0.34
C LYS A 76 10.04 -20.23 0.72
#